data_AF-A0A528IRG4-F1
#
_entry.id   AF-A0A528IRG4-F1
#
_cell.length_a   1.000
_cell.length_b   1.000
_cell.length_c   1.000
_cell.angle_alpha   90.00
_cell.angle_beta   90.00
_cell.angle_gamma   90.00
#
_symmetry.space_group_name_H-M   'P 1'
#
loop_
_entity.id
_entity.type
_entity.pdbx_description
1 polymer ?
#
loop_
_entity_poly.entity_id
_entity_poly.type
_entity_poly.pdbx_seq_one_letter_code
_entity_poly.pdbx_strand_id
1 'polypeptide(L)'
;RIHPKTLVVNDPAWVRNSPEKIFVTEFPDLMPETLITKDPLEVAAFRREFGDIIVKPLYGNGGAGIFHLHEADRNLASLLEMFGQMFREPYIVQRYLMEVRKGDK
;
A
#
# COMPACT_ATOMS: atom_id res chain seq x y z
N ARG A 1 -6.10 -35.61 -3.64
CA ARG A 1 -5.11 -34.66 -3.10
C ARG A 1 -3.85 -34.75 -3.96
N ILE A 2 -3.30 -33.61 -4.40
CA ILE A 2 -2.10 -33.53 -5.28
C ILE A 2 -0.79 -33.54 -4.48
N HIS A 3 -0.76 -32.90 -3.31
CA HIS A 3 0.32 -33.04 -2.33
C HIS A 3 0.20 -34.36 -1.54
N PRO A 4 1.30 -35.08 -1.23
CA PRO A 4 2.72 -34.76 -1.48
C PRO A 4 3.31 -35.32 -2.79
N LYS A 5 2.50 -35.95 -3.65
CA LYS A 5 3.00 -36.66 -4.85
C LYS A 5 3.59 -35.72 -5.91
N THR A 6 3.07 -34.50 -5.98
CA THR A 6 3.55 -33.46 -6.89
C THR A 6 4.10 -32.30 -6.08
N LEU A 7 5.29 -31.82 -6.43
CA LEU A 7 5.86 -30.60 -5.87
C LEU A 7 5.00 -29.40 -6.31
N VAL A 8 4.58 -28.56 -5.35
CA VAL A 8 3.83 -27.33 -5.59
C VAL A 8 4.67 -26.16 -5.08
N VAL A 9 4.96 -25.19 -5.95
CA VAL A 9 5.74 -24.00 -5.59
C VAL A 9 4.96 -22.75 -6.01
N ASN A 10 4.65 -21.81 -5.12
CA ASN A 10 4.88 -21.85 -3.66
C ASN A 10 3.87 -22.76 -2.92
N ASP A 11 4.17 -23.11 -1.66
CA ASP A 11 3.23 -23.84 -0.80
C ASP A 11 1.87 -23.09 -0.74
N PRO A 12 0.74 -23.73 -1.09
CA PRO A 12 -0.56 -23.08 -1.08
C PRO A 12 -0.99 -22.50 0.28
N ALA A 13 -0.49 -23.04 1.40
CA ALA A 13 -0.74 -22.47 2.72
C ALA A 13 -0.07 -21.11 2.87
N TRP A 14 1.19 -21.00 2.47
CA TRP A 14 1.95 -19.74 2.50
C TRP A 14 1.40 -18.71 1.52
N VAL A 15 0.99 -19.12 0.30
CA VAL A 15 0.35 -18.20 -0.66
C VAL A 15 -0.90 -17.55 -0.08
N ARG A 16 -1.70 -18.29 0.70
CA ARG A 16 -2.92 -17.76 1.33
C ARG A 16 -2.62 -16.86 2.52
N ASN A 17 -1.62 -17.23 3.32
CA ASN A 17 -1.34 -16.61 4.61
C ASN A 17 -0.30 -15.49 4.54
N SER A 18 0.32 -15.26 3.37
CA SER A 18 1.29 -14.18 3.13
C SER A 18 0.76 -13.18 2.09
N PRO A 19 -0.31 -12.42 2.39
CA PRO A 19 -0.82 -11.39 1.50
C PRO A 19 0.24 -10.31 1.25
N GLU A 20 0.63 -10.13 -0.01
CA GLU A 20 1.82 -9.37 -0.46
C GLU A 20 2.04 -8.04 0.26
N LYS A 21 0.99 -7.21 0.40
CA LYS A 21 1.12 -5.85 0.96
C LYS A 21 0.99 -5.77 2.48
N ILE A 22 0.42 -6.79 3.13
CA ILE A 22 0.30 -6.84 4.59
C ILE A 22 1.47 -7.62 5.17
N PHE A 23 1.91 -8.70 4.53
CA PHE A 23 3.01 -9.51 5.03
C PHE A 23 4.30 -8.71 5.24
N VAL A 24 4.54 -7.69 4.40
CA VAL A 24 5.69 -6.80 4.56
C VAL A 24 5.66 -6.01 5.87
N THR A 25 4.50 -5.77 6.50
CA THR A 25 4.42 -5.00 7.76
C THR A 25 5.08 -5.71 8.94
N GLU A 26 5.41 -7.00 8.80
CA GLU A 26 6.25 -7.73 9.76
C GLU A 26 7.73 -7.32 9.70
N PHE A 27 8.12 -6.51 8.71
CA PHE A 27 9.48 -6.01 8.49
C PHE A 27 9.51 -4.47 8.39
N PRO A 28 9.08 -3.75 9.44
CA PRO A 28 8.95 -2.29 9.40
C PRO A 28 10.27 -1.57 9.13
N ASP A 29 11.40 -2.15 9.57
CA ASP A 29 12.75 -1.57 9.38
C ASP A 29 13.22 -1.58 7.91
N LEU A 30 12.52 -2.31 7.03
CA LEU A 30 12.87 -2.47 5.61
C LEU A 30 11.87 -1.75 4.69
N MET A 31 10.96 -0.95 5.25
CA MET A 31 9.97 -0.19 4.51
C MET A 31 10.02 1.28 4.88
N PRO A 32 9.63 2.19 3.97
CA PRO A 32 9.32 3.54 4.39
C PRO A 32 8.09 3.50 5.30
N GLU A 33 7.93 4.56 6.07
CA GLU A 33 6.83 4.75 6.99
C GLU A 33 5.49 4.52 6.26
N THR A 34 4.66 3.68 6.85
CA THR A 34 3.45 3.14 6.22
C THR A 34 2.31 3.16 7.21
N LEU A 35 1.15 3.64 6.76
CA LEU A 35 -0.12 3.67 7.47
C LEU A 35 -1.16 2.90 6.66
N ILE A 36 -1.92 2.02 7.32
CA ILE A 36 -3.06 1.31 6.73
C ILE A 36 -4.32 1.84 7.40
N THR A 37 -5.13 2.61 6.66
CA THR A 37 -6.29 3.29 7.24
C THR A 37 -7.42 3.51 6.23
N LYS A 38 -8.57 3.94 6.74
CA LYS A 38 -9.64 4.59 5.97
C LYS A 38 -9.95 6.00 6.47
N ASP A 39 -9.36 6.42 7.58
CA ASP A 39 -9.66 7.69 8.21
C ASP A 39 -8.89 8.81 7.50
N PRO A 40 -9.57 9.74 6.80
CA PRO A 40 -8.89 10.82 6.10
C PRO A 40 -8.13 11.77 7.05
N LEU A 41 -8.48 11.82 8.34
CA LEU A 41 -7.77 12.62 9.33
C LEU A 41 -6.41 12.02 9.66
N GLU A 42 -6.32 10.69 9.78
CA GLU A 42 -5.04 9.99 9.96
C GLU A 42 -4.14 10.18 8.73
N VAL A 43 -4.71 10.12 7.52
CA VAL A 43 -3.96 10.40 6.28
C VAL A 43 -3.41 11.82 6.27
N ALA A 44 -4.24 12.81 6.64
CA ALA A 44 -3.82 14.20 6.71
C ALA A 44 -2.76 14.45 7.80
N ALA A 45 -2.83 13.75 8.93
CA ALA A 45 -1.79 13.78 9.96
C ALA A 45 -0.49 13.17 9.43
N PHE A 46 -0.54 11.98 8.84
CA PHE A 46 0.60 11.29 8.26
C PHE A 46 1.30 12.14 7.18
N ARG A 47 0.53 12.76 6.28
CA ARG A 47 1.07 13.66 5.24
C ARG A 47 1.76 14.89 5.83
N ARG A 48 1.21 15.47 6.91
CA ARG A 48 1.86 16.61 7.60
C ARG A 48 3.18 16.22 8.25
N GLU A 49 3.30 14.97 8.69
CA GLU A 49 4.53 14.46 9.32
C GLU A 49 5.61 14.10 8.29
N PHE A 50 5.22 13.43 7.21
CA PHE A 50 6.18 12.84 6.25
C PHE A 50 6.29 13.56 4.90
N GLY A 51 5.48 14.59 4.65
CA GLY A 51 5.48 15.38 3.42
C GLY A 51 4.76 14.67 2.27
N ASP A 52 5.48 14.41 1.18
CA ASP A 52 4.92 13.72 0.01
C ASP A 52 4.58 12.25 0.33
N ILE A 53 3.42 11.79 -0.13
CA ILE A 53 2.90 10.44 0.18
C ILE A 53 2.42 9.72 -1.07
N ILE A 54 2.41 8.39 -1.01
CA ILE A 54 1.76 7.49 -1.94
C ILE A 54 0.50 6.93 -1.30
N VAL A 55 -0.63 7.00 -2.00
CA VAL A 55 -1.88 6.32 -1.64
C VAL A 55 -2.15 5.21 -2.65
N LYS A 56 -2.40 3.99 -2.16
CA LYS A 56 -2.64 2.81 -3.00
C LYS A 56 -3.63 1.84 -2.35
N PRO A 57 -4.40 1.06 -3.13
CA PRO A 57 -5.30 0.09 -2.55
C PRO A 57 -4.54 -1.08 -1.91
N LEU A 58 -5.13 -1.67 -0.87
CA LEU A 58 -4.58 -2.83 -0.17
C LEU A 58 -4.55 -4.09 -1.05
N TYR A 59 -5.50 -4.19 -1.98
CA TYR A 59 -5.59 -5.24 -2.98
C TYR A 59 -5.49 -4.64 -4.38
N GLY A 60 -4.98 -5.42 -5.33
CA GLY A 60 -4.74 -4.98 -6.71
C GLY A 60 -3.28 -5.07 -7.12
N ASN A 61 -3.04 -4.94 -8.42
CA ASN A 61 -1.76 -5.13 -9.09
C ASN A 61 -1.58 -4.17 -10.26
N GLY A 62 -0.37 -4.13 -10.86
CA GLY A 62 -0.11 -3.40 -12.11
C GLY A 62 -0.15 -1.87 -12.01
N GLY A 63 0.03 -1.31 -10.82
CA GLY A 63 0.02 0.15 -10.63
C GLY A 63 -1.36 0.80 -10.64
N ALA A 64 -2.43 0.01 -10.80
CA ALA A 64 -3.79 0.53 -10.76
C ALA A 64 -4.11 1.13 -9.38
N GLY A 65 -4.58 2.37 -9.39
CA GLY A 65 -4.97 3.08 -8.17
C GLY A 65 -3.80 3.57 -7.32
N ILE A 66 -2.58 3.71 -7.86
CA ILE A 66 -1.46 4.34 -7.14
C ILE A 66 -1.45 5.85 -7.43
N PHE A 67 -1.50 6.65 -6.37
CA PHE A 67 -1.47 8.11 -6.46
C PHE A 67 -0.30 8.66 -5.65
N HIS A 68 0.51 9.50 -6.29
CA HIS A 68 1.50 10.32 -5.60
C HIS A 68 0.87 11.68 -5.27
N LEU A 69 0.84 12.03 -3.99
CA LEU A 69 0.26 13.25 -3.48
C LEU A 69 1.34 14.11 -2.85
N HIS A 70 1.54 15.29 -3.41
CA HIS A 70 2.48 16.26 -2.89
C HIS A 70 1.94 16.95 -1.64
N GLU A 71 2.82 17.40 -0.74
CA GLU A 71 2.43 18.12 0.48
C GLU A 71 1.61 19.40 0.20
N ALA A 72 1.80 20.04 -0.97
CA ALA A 72 1.07 21.24 -1.36
C ALA A 72 -0.29 20.95 -2.04
N ASP A 73 -0.63 19.69 -2.30
CA ASP A 73 -1.77 19.32 -3.14
C ASP A 73 -3.11 19.53 -2.41
N ARG A 74 -3.98 20.38 -2.96
CA ARG A 74 -5.22 20.81 -2.29
C ARG A 74 -6.35 19.80 -2.37
N ASN A 75 -6.20 18.77 -3.20
CA ASN A 75 -7.27 17.83 -3.55
C ASN A 75 -7.27 16.55 -2.70
N LEU A 76 -6.57 16.53 -1.56
CA LEU A 76 -6.47 15.35 -0.70
C LEU A 76 -7.84 14.79 -0.34
N ALA A 77 -8.74 15.64 0.16
CA ALA A 77 -10.06 15.22 0.61
C ALA A 77 -10.87 14.54 -0.50
N SER A 78 -10.95 15.15 -1.69
CA SER A 78 -11.69 14.60 -2.83
C SER A 78 -11.09 13.28 -3.33
N LEU A 79 -9.76 13.15 -3.31
CA LEU A 79 -9.11 11.90 -3.69
C LEU A 79 -9.43 10.79 -2.70
N LEU A 80 -9.34 11.06 -1.39
CA LEU A 80 -9.64 10.08 -0.34
C LEU A 80 -11.12 9.69 -0.33
N GLU A 81 -12.02 10.62 -0.64
CA GLU A 81 -13.45 10.32 -0.82
C GLU A 81 -13.67 9.36 -2.00
N MET A 82 -13.10 9.67 -3.17
CA MET A 82 -13.15 8.78 -4.34
C MET A 82 -12.57 7.40 -4.01
N PHE A 83 -11.43 7.37 -3.30
CA PHE A 83 -10.79 6.13 -2.88
C PHE A 83 -11.69 5.29 -1.96
N GLY A 84 -12.32 5.93 -0.98
CA GLY A 84 -13.25 5.29 -0.05
C GLY A 84 -14.53 4.78 -0.72
N GLN A 85 -14.94 5.35 -1.86
CA GLN A 85 -16.03 4.83 -2.68
C GLN A 85 -15.62 3.66 -3.57
N MET A 86 -14.39 3.69 -4.11
CA MET A 86 -13.89 2.64 -5.01
C MET A 86 -13.48 1.36 -4.28
N PHE A 87 -12.95 1.49 -3.05
CA PHE A 87 -12.39 0.37 -2.29
C PHE A 87 -13.11 0.18 -0.97
N ARG A 88 -13.56 -1.05 -0.72
CA ARG A 88 -14.26 -1.42 0.52
C ARG A 88 -13.32 -1.66 1.68
N GLU A 89 -12.04 -1.77 1.46
CA GLU A 89 -11.01 -2.10 2.45
C GLU A 89 -10.16 -0.86 2.79
N PRO A 90 -9.41 -0.87 3.91
CA PRO A 90 -8.42 0.17 4.15
C PRO A 90 -7.44 0.29 3.00
N TYR A 91 -6.89 1.47 2.81
CA TYR A 91 -5.86 1.74 1.81
C TYR A 91 -4.52 1.99 2.50
N ILE A 92 -3.45 1.81 1.73
CA ILE A 92 -2.09 2.04 2.21
C ILE A 92 -1.70 3.47 1.87
N VAL A 93 -1.23 4.18 2.88
CA VAL A 93 -0.53 5.46 2.78
C VAL A 93 0.92 5.22 3.12
N GLN A 94 1.83 5.63 2.26
CA GLN A 94 3.25 5.36 2.44
C GLN A 94 4.03 6.64 2.14
N ARG A 95 5.06 6.95 2.93
CA ARG A 95 5.95 8.08 2.63
C ARG A 95 6.55 7.91 1.23
N TYR A 96 6.57 8.99 0.45
CA TYR A 96 7.25 9.01 -0.83
C TYR A 96 8.75 9.12 -0.64
N LEU A 97 9.51 8.22 -1.27
CA LEU A 97 10.97 8.26 -1.35
C LEU A 97 11.37 8.76 -2.73
N MET A 98 12.13 9.86 -2.80
CA MET A 98 12.56 10.47 -4.07
C MET A 98 13.41 9.52 -4.91
N GLU A 99 14.15 8.63 -4.26
CA GLU A 99 15.02 7.61 -4.85
C GLU A 99 14.28 6.65 -5.77
N VAL A 100 12.97 6.45 -5.54
CA VAL A 100 12.12 5.55 -6.34
C VAL A 100 12.00 6.00 -7.80
N ARG A 101 12.25 7.28 -8.11
CA ARG A 101 12.29 7.78 -9.50
C ARG A 101 13.38 7.15 -10.35
N LYS A 102 14.41 6.57 -9.73
CA LYS A 102 15.47 5.85 -10.45
C LYS A 102 15.00 4.47 -10.96
N GLY A 103 13.79 4.05 -10.61
CA GLY A 103 13.20 2.76 -10.94
C GLY A 103 13.71 1.64 -10.01
N ASP A 104 13.03 0.49 -10.05
CA ASP A 104 13.43 -0.75 -9.34
C ASP A 104 14.63 -1.46 -10.00
N LYS A 105 15.61 -0.71 -10.53
CA LYS A 105 16.80 -1.26 -11.19
C LYS A 105 18.04 -1.25 -10.31
#